data_AF-D0P3Z0-F1
#
_entry.id   AF-D0P3Z0-F1
#
_cell.length_a   1.000
_cell.length_b   1.000
_cell.length_c   1.000
_cell.angle_alpha   90.00
_cell.angle_beta   90.00
_cell.angle_gamma   90.00
#
_symmetry.space_group_name_H-M   'P 1'
#
loop_
_entity.id
_entity.type
_entity.pdbx_description
1 polymer ?
#
loop_
_entity_poly.entity_id
_entity_poly.type
_entity_poly.pdbx_seq_one_letter_code
_entity_poly.pdbx_strand_id
1 'polypeptide(L)' 'MPAQRKSVEISLKQQAIDWIESKGGGIPSRAEPHFRQLGWRVSASAYRKWWRDRDQIRAESVARFRLFGGGRKPF' A
#
# COMPACT_ATOMS: atom_id res chain seq x y z
N MET A 1 -17.04 14.23 -6.00
CA MET A 1 -15.75 13.61 -6.37
C MET A 1 -15.09 12.96 -5.14
N PRO A 2 -15.26 11.66 -4.87
CA PRO A 2 -14.50 10.98 -3.81
C PRO A 2 -13.98 9.60 -4.26
N ALA A 3 -13.01 9.56 -5.17
CA ALA A 3 -12.35 8.30 -5.57
C ALA A 3 -10.82 8.32 -5.37
N GLN A 4 -10.21 9.50 -5.22
CA GLN A 4 -8.76 9.66 -5.33
C GLN A 4 -7.99 9.30 -4.05
N ARG A 5 -8.58 9.49 -2.87
CA ARG A 5 -7.90 9.26 -1.57
C ARG A 5 -7.56 7.79 -1.32
N LYS A 6 -8.44 6.87 -1.72
CA LYS A 6 -8.26 5.41 -1.51
C LYS A 6 -7.17 4.80 -2.39
N SER A 7 -6.92 5.38 -3.57
CA SER A 7 -5.88 4.91 -4.49
C SER A 7 -4.48 5.28 -4.01
N VAL A 8 -4.31 6.50 -3.48
CA VAL A 8 -3.04 6.93 -2.89
C VAL A 8 -2.69 6.06 -1.68
N GLU A 9 -3.66 5.70 -0.84
CA GLU A 9 -3.44 4.80 0.31
C GLU A 9 -2.96 3.39 -0.07
N ILE A 10 -3.44 2.79 -1.16
CA ILE A 10 -2.95 1.46 -1.59
C ILE A 10 -1.52 1.55 -2.09
N SER A 11 -1.19 2.57 -2.90
CA SER A 11 0.18 2.79 -3.35
C SER A 11 1.13 2.98 -2.16
N LEU A 12 0.67 3.69 -1.12
CA LEU A 12 1.41 3.91 0.11
C LEU A 12 1.73 2.58 0.84
N LYS A 13 0.73 1.70 0.96
CA LYS A 13 0.85 0.39 1.61
C LYS A 13 1.79 -0.54 0.82
N GLN A 14 1.67 -0.52 -0.50
CA GLN A 14 2.52 -1.31 -1.40
C GLN A 14 3.98 -0.89 -1.26
N GLN A 15 4.24 0.42 -1.34
CA GLN A 15 5.57 0.99 -1.22
C GLN A 15 6.19 0.70 0.17
N ALA A 16 5.37 0.67 1.22
CA ALA A 16 5.81 0.22 2.54
C ALA A 16 6.20 -1.26 2.57
N ILE A 17 5.40 -2.14 1.97
CA ILE A 17 5.66 -3.59 1.91
C ILE A 17 6.92 -3.86 1.09
N ASP A 18 7.05 -3.24 -0.08
CA ASP A 18 8.21 -3.42 -0.97
C ASP A 18 9.49 -2.87 -0.32
N TRP A 19 9.40 -1.78 0.46
CA TRP A 19 10.52 -1.30 1.26
C TRP A 19 10.86 -2.27 2.39
N ILE A 20 9.88 -2.83 3.09
CA ILE A 20 10.11 -3.83 4.15
C ILE A 20 10.83 -5.05 3.57
N GLU A 21 10.43 -5.52 2.39
CA GLU A 21 11.02 -6.68 1.71
C GLU A 21 12.44 -6.40 1.22
N SER A 22 12.68 -5.25 0.56
CA SER A 22 13.97 -4.92 -0.05
C SER A 22 14.99 -4.29 0.90
N LYS A 23 14.58 -3.30 1.71
CA LYS A 23 15.44 -2.49 2.59
C LYS A 23 15.29 -2.89 4.06
N GLY A 24 14.08 -3.29 4.46
CA GLY A 24 13.75 -3.66 5.84
C GLY A 24 14.16 -5.08 6.24
N GLY A 25 14.60 -5.91 5.29
CA GLY A 25 14.96 -7.31 5.54
C GLY A 25 13.79 -8.15 6.08
N GLY A 26 12.56 -7.80 5.72
CA GLY A 26 11.34 -8.45 6.20
C GLY A 26 10.89 -8.02 7.60
N ILE A 27 11.47 -6.96 8.19
CA ILE A 27 11.14 -6.48 9.54
C ILE A 27 10.23 -5.23 9.45
N PRO A 28 8.93 -5.33 9.76
CA PRO A 28 7.99 -4.21 9.67
C PRO A 28 8.31 -3.08 10.65
N SER A 29 8.92 -3.39 11.80
CA SER A 29 9.30 -2.39 12.81
C SER A 29 10.36 -1.40 12.32
N ARG A 30 11.14 -1.76 11.28
CA ARG A 30 12.11 -0.85 10.65
C ARG A 30 11.48 0.15 9.69
N ALA A 31 10.26 -0.14 9.21
CA ALA A 31 9.53 0.75 8.32
C ALA A 31 9.09 2.02 9.05
N GLU A 32 8.65 1.90 10.31
CA GLU A 32 8.13 3.03 11.09
C GLU A 32 9.11 4.22 11.18
N PRO A 33 10.37 4.09 11.64
CA PRO A 33 11.29 5.22 11.70
C PRO A 33 11.63 5.79 10.33
N HIS A 34 11.70 4.94 9.28
CA HIS A 34 11.99 5.39 7.93
C HIS A 34 10.84 6.22 7.33
N PHE A 35 9.62 5.71 7.40
CA PHE A 35 8.45 6.41 6.86
C PHE A 35 8.02 7.60 7.72
N ARG A 36 8.33 7.58 9.02
CA ARG A 36 8.16 8.74 9.90
C ARG A 36 9.06 9.91 9.47
N GLN A 37 10.28 9.64 8.99
CA GLN A 37 11.14 10.68 8.38
C GLN A 37 10.59 11.21 7.06
N LEU A 38 9.90 10.37 6.28
CA LEU A 38 9.14 10.75 5.08
C LEU A 38 7.84 11.52 5.39
N GLY A 39 7.53 11.78 6.67
CA GLY A 39 6.34 12.50 7.10
C GLY A 39 5.07 11.65 7.18
N TRP A 40 5.19 10.32 7.06
CA TRP A 40 4.03 9.43 7.16
C TRP A 40 3.67 9.21 8.63
N ARG A 41 2.42 9.50 8.99
CA ARG A 41 1.88 9.31 10.35
C ARG A 41 1.26 7.93 10.51
N VAL A 42 2.02 6.88 10.20
CA VAL A 42 1.58 5.49 10.30
C VAL A 42 2.37 4.84 11.43
N SER A 43 1.68 4.14 12.33
CA SER A 43 2.31 3.45 13.47
C SER A 43 2.86 2.08 13.07
N ALA A 44 3.84 1.56 13.81
CA ALA A 44 4.36 0.19 13.63
C ALA A 44 3.26 -0.88 13.66
N SER A 45 2.17 -0.65 14.40
CA SER A 45 1.00 -1.54 14.44
C SER A 45 0.34 -1.67 13.08
N ALA A 46 0.21 -0.57 12.34
CA ALA A 46 -0.34 -0.56 10.99
C ALA A 46 0.62 -1.23 9.99
N TYR A 47 1.93 -0.98 10.08
CA TYR A 47 2.92 -1.67 9.25
C TYR A 47 2.92 -3.18 9.47
N ARG A 48 2.81 -3.65 10.72
CA ARG A 48 2.67 -5.08 11.03
C ARG A 48 1.39 -5.68 10.44
N LYS A 49 0.28 -4.96 10.49
CA LYS A 49 -0.98 -5.40 9.88
C LYS A 49 -0.84 -5.51 8.36
N TRP A 50 -0.27 -4.50 7.71
CA TRP A 50 -0.03 -4.53 6.25
C TRP A 50 0.94 -5.63 5.83
N TRP A 51 1.94 -5.93 6.67
CA TRP A 51 2.86 -7.03 6.40
C TRP A 51 2.19 -8.41 6.51
N ARG A 52 1.25 -8.57 7.46
CA ARG A 52 0.46 -9.80 7.58
C ARG A 52 -0.53 -9.95 6.42
N ASP A 53 -1.16 -8.84 6.03
CA ASP A 53 -2.15 -8.79 4.95
C ASP A 53 -1.49 -8.49 3.58
N ARG A 54 -0.17 -8.69 3.45
CA ARG A 54 0.62 -8.24 2.28
C ARG A 54 0.14 -8.85 0.98
N ASP A 55 -0.28 -10.10 1.01
CA ASP A 55 -0.77 -10.83 -0.16
C ASP A 55 -2.11 -10.26 -0.62
N GLN A 56 -2.98 -9.89 0.33
CA GLN A 56 -4.25 -9.24 0.04
C GLN A 56 -4.04 -7.81 -0.48
N ILE A 57 -3.10 -7.05 0.09
CA ILE A 57 -2.78 -5.69 -0.37
C ILE A 57 -2.19 -5.73 -1.79
N ARG A 58 -1.29 -6.69 -2.08
CA ARG A 58 -0.76 -6.93 -3.44
C ARG A 58 -1.89 -7.31 -4.40
N ALA A 59 -2.79 -8.20 -4.00
CA ALA A 59 -3.93 -8.63 -4.82
C ALA A 59 -4.95 -7.50 -5.06
N GLU A 60 -5.26 -6.69 -4.05
CA GLU A 60 -6.21 -5.56 -4.14
C GLU A 60 -5.68 -4.45 -5.06
N SER A 61 -4.36 -4.24 -5.08
CA SER A 61 -3.68 -3.35 -6.01
C SER A 61 -3.86 -3.82 -7.46
N VAL A 62 -3.66 -5.11 -7.73
CA VAL A 62 -3.90 -5.73 -9.06
C VAL A 62 -5.38 -5.65 -9.45
N ALA A 63 -6.30 -5.86 -8.49
CA ALA A 63 -7.74 -5.79 -8.74
C ALA A 63 -8.19 -4.37 -9.11
N ARG A 64 -7.60 -3.31 -8.53
CA ARG A 64 -7.91 -1.91 -8.91
C ARG A 64 -7.20 -1.44 -10.17
N PHE A 65 -5.97 -1.89 -10.44
CA PHE A 65 -5.33 -1.64 -11.73
C PHE A 65 -6.12 -2.27 -12.89
N ARG A 66 -6.74 -3.44 -12.68
CA ARG A 66 -7.64 -4.06 -13.66
C ARG A 66 -8.95 -3.30 -13.90
N LEU A 67 -9.36 -2.39 -13.01
CA LEU A 67 -10.55 -1.56 -13.20
C LEU A 67 -10.29 -0.30 -14.03
N PHE A 68 -9.05 0.02 -14.38
CA PHE A 68 -8.71 1.17 -15.23
C PHE A 68 -8.65 0.86 -16.74
N GLY A 69 -8.93 -0.39 -17.15
CA GLY A 69 -8.86 -0.84 -18.55
C GLY A 69 -10.13 -1.54 -19.09
N GLY A 70 -11.25 -1.48 -18.38
CA GLY A 70 -12.53 -2.06 -18.82
C GLY A 70 -13.39 -1.02 -19.52
N GLY A 71 -13.41 -1.06 -20.85
CA GLY A 71 -14.04 -0.08 -21.74
C GLY A 71 -15.43 0.40 -21.28
N ARG A 72 -15.55 1.73 -21.29
CA ARG A 72 -16.81 2.47 -21.40
C ARG A 72 -17.76 1.77 -22.39
N LYS A 73 -18.92 1.33 -21.89
CA LYS A 73 -20.14 1.25 -22.71
C LYS A 73 -21.08 2.36 -22.24
N PRO A 74 -21.19 3.44 -23.02
CA PRO A 74 -22.46 4.11 -23.27
C PRO A 74 -22.80 3.73 -24.74
N PHE A 75 -23.98 3.24 -25.12
CA PHE A 75 -25.37 3.47 -24.74
C PHE A 75 -26.15 2.23 -25.20
#